data_AF-K3YU11-F1
#
_entry.id   AF-K3YU11-F1
#
_cell.length_a   1.000
_cell.length_b   1.000
_cell.length_c   1.000
_cell.angle_alpha   90.00
_cell.angle_beta   90.00
_cell.angle_gamma   90.00
#
_symmetry.space_group_name_H-M   'P 1'
#
loop_
_entity.id
_entity.type
_entity.pdbx_description
1 polymer ?
#
loop_
_entity_poly.entity_id
_entity_poly.type
_entity_poly.pdbx_seq_one_letter_code
_entity_poly.pdbx_strand_id
1 'polypeptide(L)'
;MAACSWRTSSRYSRPTTSTLTPTCSPSAAAWTRRASKEISDLEGELLSVRNLQSTQSALIHGLSEGVQIDSLSTGHEGSAEEDISTVEDQEPSEIWKWSTDFPDMLDVLLAERRVDEALDALDEAEQIAADAKQKGTLTTADILALKRAISENRQKLADQLAEAACQSSTCGVELRTAASALKRLGDGPRAHSLLLSAHNQRLQLNMQTIQPSSTSYGGAYTASLAQLVFRVIAQALSDSAEVFGDEPAYMSELVTWATKQAMSFSLLVKRHALASCAAGGGLRAAAECVKIALGYSELLEARGLSLSAVLMKQFSPSVEQAYVSLGGLFS
;
A
#
# COMPACT_ATOMS: atom_id res chain seq x y z
N MET A 1 25.82 -4.08 -4.44
CA MET A 1 26.57 -5.18 -5.08
C MET A 1 27.68 -4.57 -5.92
N ALA A 2 28.93 -4.62 -5.46
CA ALA A 2 30.10 -4.14 -6.20
C ALA A 2 30.71 -5.30 -6.99
N ALA A 3 30.88 -5.13 -8.30
CA ALA A 3 31.38 -6.15 -9.21
C ALA A 3 32.84 -6.52 -8.92
N CYS A 4 33.11 -7.80 -8.67
CA CYS A 4 34.46 -8.35 -8.70
C CYS A 4 34.88 -8.55 -10.16
N SER A 5 35.81 -7.72 -10.64
CA SER A 5 36.46 -7.86 -11.95
C SER A 5 37.59 -8.90 -11.86
N TRP A 6 37.46 -10.02 -12.56
CA TRP A 6 38.54 -10.99 -12.76
C TRP A 6 39.41 -10.54 -13.93
N ARG A 7 40.68 -10.17 -13.65
CA ARG A 7 41.70 -9.93 -14.67
C ARG A 7 42.53 -11.20 -14.81
N THR A 8 42.32 -11.98 -15.87
CA THR A 8 43.19 -13.10 -16.23
C THR A 8 44.38 -12.58 -17.03
N SER A 9 45.59 -12.70 -16.47
CA SER A 9 46.84 -12.50 -17.21
C SER A 9 47.52 -13.86 -17.31
N SER A 10 47.64 -14.36 -18.54
CA SER A 10 48.29 -15.63 -18.84
C SER A 10 49.81 -15.47 -18.80
N ARG A 11 50.48 -16.17 -17.88
CA ARG A 11 51.84 -16.68 -18.10
C ARG A 11 52.15 -17.84 -17.15
N TYR A 12 52.64 -18.93 -17.76
CA TYR A 12 53.17 -20.19 -17.23
C TYR A 12 53.90 -20.10 -15.86
N SER A 13 53.54 -20.97 -14.90
CA SER A 13 54.43 -21.90 -14.16
C SER A 13 53.82 -22.45 -12.85
N ARG A 14 53.83 -23.80 -12.72
CA ARG A 14 53.68 -24.74 -11.55
C ARG A 14 52.70 -24.44 -10.38
N PRO A 15 52.04 -25.47 -9.80
CA PRO A 15 51.12 -25.30 -8.69
C PRO A 15 51.87 -25.33 -7.35
N THR A 16 51.82 -24.25 -6.59
CA THR A 16 52.09 -24.22 -5.16
C THR A 16 50.84 -23.77 -4.44
N THR A 17 50.45 -24.52 -3.40
CA THR A 17 49.30 -24.30 -2.54
C THR A 17 49.35 -22.91 -1.93
N SER A 18 48.59 -21.96 -2.48
CA SER A 18 48.47 -20.61 -1.95
C SER A 18 47.19 -20.49 -1.12
N THR A 19 47.35 -20.48 0.20
CA THR A 19 46.33 -20.10 1.17
C THR A 19 45.94 -18.63 0.90
N LEU A 20 44.77 -18.43 0.28
CA LEU A 20 44.23 -17.11 0.00
C LEU A 20 43.58 -16.56 1.27
N THR A 21 44.27 -15.67 1.98
CA THR A 21 43.61 -14.79 2.96
C THR A 21 43.02 -13.59 2.23
N PRO A 22 41.72 -13.31 2.36
CA PRO A 22 41.11 -12.16 1.69
C PRO A 22 41.54 -10.88 2.40
N THR A 23 42.39 -10.08 1.76
CA THR A 23 42.67 -8.71 2.17
C THR A 23 41.48 -7.83 1.81
N CYS A 24 40.59 -7.65 2.78
CA CYS A 24 39.45 -6.75 2.67
C CYS A 24 39.95 -5.31 2.53
N SER A 25 39.40 -4.54 1.57
CA SER A 25 39.79 -3.14 1.38
C SER A 25 39.49 -2.32 2.65
N PRO A 26 40.31 -1.29 2.98
CA PRO A 26 40.13 -0.51 4.21
C PRO A 26 38.73 0.09 4.38
N SER A 27 38.05 0.40 3.27
CA SER A 27 36.67 0.91 3.25
C SER A 27 35.61 -0.15 3.59
N ALA A 28 35.79 -1.39 3.13
CA ALA A 28 34.87 -2.50 3.43
C ALA A 28 34.98 -2.92 4.91
N ALA A 29 36.18 -2.95 5.47
CA ALA A 29 36.40 -3.21 6.89
C ALA A 29 35.80 -2.11 7.78
N ALA A 30 35.92 -0.84 7.37
CA ALA A 30 35.32 0.28 8.09
C ALA A 30 33.78 0.27 8.06
N TRP A 31 33.18 -0.06 6.91
CA TRP A 31 31.73 -0.20 6.78
C TRP A 31 31.21 -1.35 7.65
N THR A 32 31.87 -2.51 7.61
CA THR A 32 31.49 -3.68 8.41
C THR A 32 31.54 -3.37 9.90
N ARG A 33 32.60 -2.68 10.37
CA ARG A 33 32.69 -2.27 11.79
C ARG A 33 31.60 -1.30 12.20
N ARG A 34 31.22 -0.35 11.32
CA ARG A 34 30.12 0.59 11.58
C ARG A 34 28.79 -0.14 11.68
N ALA A 35 28.50 -1.02 10.72
CA ALA A 35 27.28 -1.83 10.72
C ALA A 35 27.21 -2.73 11.96
N SER A 36 28.31 -3.40 12.34
CA SER A 36 28.36 -4.22 13.55
C SER A 36 28.14 -3.41 14.83
N LYS A 37 28.65 -2.18 14.91
CA LYS A 37 28.41 -1.30 16.06
C LYS A 37 26.96 -0.87 16.14
N GLU A 38 26.36 -0.48 15.02
CA GLU A 38 24.95 -0.08 14.96
C GLU A 38 24.01 -1.23 15.34
N ILE A 39 24.31 -2.45 14.90
CA ILE A 39 23.58 -3.67 15.33
C ILE A 39 23.70 -3.89 16.84
N SER A 40 24.91 -3.77 17.39
CA SER A 40 25.12 -3.94 18.84
C SER A 40 24.43 -2.85 19.67
N ASP A 41 24.37 -1.61 19.17
CA ASP A 41 23.67 -0.51 19.83
C ASP A 41 22.14 -0.78 19.81
N LEU A 42 21.59 -1.25 18.68
CA LEU A 42 20.18 -1.64 18.55
C LEU A 42 19.79 -2.85 19.42
N GLU A 43 20.68 -3.84 19.57
CA GLU A 43 20.46 -4.97 20.48
C GLU A 43 20.37 -4.50 21.95
N GLY A 44 21.16 -3.49 22.34
CA GLY A 44 21.08 -2.86 23.66
C GLY A 44 19.76 -2.14 23.89
N GLU A 45 19.27 -1.39 22.90
CA GLU A 45 17.96 -0.74 22.97
C GLU A 45 16.82 -1.76 23.08
N LEU A 46 16.88 -2.86 22.35
CA LEU A 46 15.88 -3.93 22.42
C LEU A 46 15.81 -4.58 23.81
N LEU A 47 16.97 -4.79 24.45
CA LEU A 47 17.04 -5.28 25.83
C LEU A 47 16.42 -4.28 26.82
N SER A 48 16.62 -2.98 26.61
CA SER A 48 16.00 -1.93 27.43
C SER A 48 14.46 -1.95 27.32
N VAL A 49 13.93 -2.03 26.09
CA VAL A 49 12.47 -2.11 25.84
C VAL A 49 11.88 -3.36 26.49
N ARG A 50 12.55 -4.51 26.37
CA ARG A 50 12.11 -5.75 27.00
C ARG A 50 12.06 -5.67 28.52
N ASN A 51 13.06 -5.04 29.13
CA ASN A 51 13.09 -4.82 30.59
C ASN A 51 11.96 -3.89 31.04
N LEU A 52 11.68 -2.83 30.28
CA LEU A 52 10.57 -1.93 30.57
C LEU A 52 9.23 -2.68 30.50
N GLN A 53 9.02 -3.49 29.47
CA GLN A 53 7.81 -4.30 29.30
C GLN A 53 7.65 -5.32 30.44
N SER A 54 8.74 -5.97 30.87
CA SER A 54 8.73 -6.87 32.03
C SER A 54 8.37 -6.13 33.32
N THR A 55 8.83 -4.90 33.49
CA THR A 55 8.52 -4.06 34.66
C THR A 55 7.05 -3.63 34.65
N GLN A 56 6.53 -3.24 33.49
CA GLN A 56 5.11 -2.92 33.31
C GLN A 56 4.22 -4.14 33.58
N SER A 57 4.59 -5.32 33.09
CA SER A 57 3.87 -6.57 33.36
C SER A 57 3.85 -6.88 34.86
N ALA A 58 4.98 -6.73 35.56
CA ALA A 58 5.06 -6.95 37.00
C ALA A 58 4.18 -5.96 37.80
N LEU A 59 4.10 -4.69 37.37
CA LEU A 59 3.19 -3.71 37.97
C LEU A 59 1.73 -4.04 37.73
N ILE A 60 1.36 -4.48 36.52
CA ILE A 60 -0.01 -4.91 36.19
C ILE A 60 -0.40 -6.12 37.04
N HIS A 61 0.50 -7.11 37.18
CA HIS A 61 0.25 -8.27 38.05
C HIS A 61 0.15 -7.86 39.53
N GLY A 62 0.99 -6.96 40.03
CA GLY A 62 0.91 -6.45 41.40
C GLY A 62 -0.39 -5.68 41.70
N LEU A 63 -0.91 -4.94 40.71
CA LEU A 63 -2.22 -4.28 40.81
C LEU A 63 -3.38 -5.29 40.76
N SER A 64 -3.24 -6.37 39.98
CA SER A 64 -4.22 -7.44 39.91
C SER A 64 -4.28 -8.29 41.19
N GLU A 65 -3.16 -8.49 41.89
CA GLU A 65 -3.11 -9.23 43.16
C GLU A 65 -3.52 -8.37 44.36
N GLY A 66 -3.37 -7.03 44.28
CA GLY A 66 -3.76 -6.09 45.33
C GLY A 66 -5.27 -5.80 45.45
N VAL A 67 -6.09 -6.33 44.52
CA VAL A 67 -7.56 -6.22 44.55
C VAL A 67 -8.16 -7.57 44.92
N GLN A 68 -7.89 -8.05 46.14
CA GLN A 68 -8.80 -8.97 46.82
C GLN A 68 -9.83 -8.16 47.60
N ILE A 69 -11.01 -7.97 46.98
CA ILE A 69 -12.19 -7.45 47.66
C ILE A 69 -12.79 -8.62 48.46
N ASP A 70 -12.27 -8.81 49.67
CA ASP A 70 -12.94 -9.59 50.71
C ASP A 70 -13.85 -8.64 51.50
N SER A 71 -15.14 -8.60 51.15
CA SER A 71 -16.27 -8.10 51.98
C SER A 71 -17.57 -8.11 51.14
N LEU A 72 -18.72 -8.65 51.51
CA LEU A 72 -19.22 -9.44 52.64
C LEU A 72 -20.51 -10.13 52.12
N SER A 73 -20.62 -11.43 52.34
CA SER A 73 -21.90 -12.16 52.32
C SER A 73 -22.47 -12.19 53.76
N THR A 74 -23.79 -12.45 53.89
CA THR A 74 -24.65 -12.49 55.10
C THR A 74 -25.15 -11.11 55.56
N GLY A 75 -26.44 -10.82 55.76
CA GLY A 75 -27.70 -11.55 55.61
C GLY A 75 -28.78 -10.91 56.52
N HIS A 76 -30.06 -11.03 56.12
CA HIS A 76 -31.31 -11.01 56.93
C HIS A 76 -32.28 -9.81 56.86
N GLU A 77 -33.39 -10.09 56.16
CA GLU A 77 -34.84 -9.81 56.36
C GLU A 77 -35.38 -8.43 56.77
N GLY A 78 -36.41 -8.01 56.01
CA GLY A 78 -37.48 -7.15 56.52
C GLY A 78 -38.37 -6.50 55.45
N SER A 79 -39.63 -6.94 55.40
CA SER A 79 -40.84 -6.19 54.99
C SER A 79 -41.41 -6.44 53.59
N ALA A 80 -42.62 -7.03 53.62
CA ALA A 80 -43.72 -6.90 52.65
C ALA A 80 -43.92 -5.42 52.23
N GLU A 81 -44.43 -5.08 51.05
CA GLU A 81 -45.76 -5.40 50.52
C GLU A 81 -45.79 -5.31 48.98
N GLU A 82 -46.83 -5.96 48.45
CA GLU A 82 -47.37 -6.02 47.09
C GLU A 82 -47.05 -4.84 46.13
N ASP A 83 -46.55 -5.15 44.94
CA ASP A 83 -47.29 -4.83 43.71
C ASP A 83 -46.86 -5.78 42.58
N ILE A 84 -47.77 -6.68 42.20
CA ILE A 84 -47.59 -7.59 41.07
C ILE A 84 -47.75 -6.73 39.81
N SER A 85 -46.65 -6.13 39.37
CA SER A 85 -46.54 -5.66 37.99
C SER A 85 -46.24 -6.88 37.12
N THR A 86 -47.25 -7.23 36.32
CA THR A 86 -47.18 -8.15 35.19
C THR A 86 -45.88 -7.92 34.42
N VAL A 87 -44.97 -8.88 34.53
CA VAL A 87 -43.84 -9.05 33.61
C VAL A 87 -44.47 -9.33 32.25
N GLU A 88 -44.64 -8.29 31.45
CA GLU A 88 -44.76 -8.48 30.01
C GLU A 88 -43.50 -9.24 29.59
N ASP A 89 -43.70 -10.39 28.95
CA ASP A 89 -42.74 -11.00 28.04
C ASP A 89 -42.40 -9.95 26.96
N GLN A 90 -41.58 -8.95 27.31
CA GLN A 90 -40.90 -8.12 26.34
C GLN A 90 -39.83 -9.01 25.76
N GLU A 91 -40.20 -9.67 24.65
CA GLU A 91 -39.28 -10.21 23.68
C GLU A 91 -38.06 -9.28 23.61
N PRO A 92 -36.83 -9.77 23.86
CA PRO A 92 -35.67 -8.90 23.99
C PRO A 92 -35.62 -8.04 22.75
N SER A 93 -35.77 -6.72 22.95
CA SER A 93 -35.89 -5.77 21.84
C SER A 93 -34.83 -6.13 20.81
N GLU A 94 -35.17 -6.19 19.53
CA GLU A 94 -34.26 -6.63 18.46
C GLU A 94 -32.87 -5.97 18.60
N ILE A 95 -32.87 -4.74 19.10
CA ILE A 95 -31.72 -3.92 19.46
C ILE A 95 -30.76 -4.54 20.51
N TRP A 96 -31.28 -5.24 21.54
CA TRP A 96 -30.48 -5.95 22.54
C TRP A 96 -29.83 -7.22 21.98
N LYS A 97 -30.54 -7.93 21.08
CA LYS A 97 -29.99 -9.06 20.31
C LYS A 97 -28.85 -8.57 19.42
N TRP A 98 -29.06 -7.48 18.68
CA TRP A 98 -27.98 -6.83 17.92
C TRP A 98 -26.85 -6.32 18.80
N SER A 99 -27.10 -5.83 20.02
CA SER A 99 -25.99 -5.38 20.88
C SER A 99 -25.14 -6.54 21.43
N THR A 100 -25.72 -7.74 21.57
CA THR A 100 -25.05 -8.92 22.14
C THR A 100 -24.44 -9.82 21.06
N ASP A 101 -25.21 -10.13 20.01
CA ASP A 101 -24.86 -11.16 19.02
C ASP A 101 -24.12 -10.59 17.80
N PHE A 102 -24.25 -9.29 17.53
CA PHE A 102 -23.62 -8.66 16.36
C PHE A 102 -22.10 -8.78 16.32
N PRO A 103 -21.35 -8.54 17.43
CA PRO A 103 -19.90 -8.68 17.39
C PRO A 103 -19.46 -10.10 17.02
N ASP A 104 -20.10 -11.12 17.62
CA ASP A 104 -19.80 -12.53 17.37
C ASP A 104 -20.18 -12.95 15.95
N MET A 105 -21.35 -12.54 15.47
CA MET A 105 -21.79 -12.79 14.10
C MET A 105 -20.81 -12.19 13.09
N LEU A 106 -20.37 -10.95 13.31
CA LEU A 106 -19.46 -10.29 12.40
C LEU A 106 -18.07 -10.92 12.44
N ASP A 107 -17.55 -11.29 13.61
CA ASP A 107 -16.26 -11.99 13.72
C ASP A 107 -16.28 -13.33 12.93
N VAL A 108 -17.41 -14.05 12.92
CA VAL A 108 -17.58 -15.24 12.06
C VAL A 108 -17.55 -14.87 10.58
N LEU A 109 -18.31 -13.85 10.15
CA LEU A 109 -18.35 -13.41 8.75
C LEU A 109 -16.96 -12.95 8.26
N LEU A 110 -16.20 -12.26 9.12
CA LEU A 110 -14.82 -11.85 8.86
C LEU A 110 -13.89 -13.06 8.73
N ALA A 111 -14.01 -14.05 9.62
CA ALA A 111 -13.23 -15.28 9.56
C ALA A 111 -13.52 -16.10 8.29
N GLU A 112 -14.78 -16.11 7.85
CA GLU A 112 -15.22 -16.79 6.61
C GLU A 112 -14.94 -15.97 5.33
N ARG A 113 -14.39 -14.75 5.45
CA ARG A 113 -14.15 -13.81 4.34
C ARG A 113 -15.40 -13.43 3.56
N ARG A 114 -16.57 -13.47 4.19
CA ARG A 114 -17.87 -13.10 3.60
C ARG A 114 -18.06 -11.59 3.66
N VAL A 115 -17.25 -10.88 2.88
CA VAL A 115 -17.14 -9.41 2.92
C VAL A 115 -18.48 -8.72 2.65
N ASP A 116 -19.23 -9.15 1.63
CA ASP A 116 -20.51 -8.50 1.28
C ASP A 116 -21.54 -8.62 2.40
N GLU A 117 -21.63 -9.80 3.03
CA GLU A 117 -22.55 -10.06 4.13
C GLU A 117 -22.13 -9.32 5.41
N ALA A 118 -20.82 -9.19 5.64
CA ALA A 118 -20.29 -8.37 6.73
C ALA A 118 -20.64 -6.88 6.53
N LEU A 119 -20.60 -6.38 5.29
CA LEU A 119 -21.01 -5.00 4.97
C LEU A 119 -22.51 -4.81 5.17
N ASP A 120 -23.33 -5.75 4.72
CA ASP A 120 -24.79 -5.67 4.85
C ASP A 120 -25.21 -5.72 6.35
N ALA A 121 -24.57 -6.58 7.15
CA ALA A 121 -24.77 -6.61 8.60
C ALA A 121 -24.34 -5.30 9.30
N LEU A 122 -23.25 -4.67 8.84
CA LEU A 122 -22.81 -3.36 9.34
C LEU A 122 -23.82 -2.25 9.00
N ASP A 123 -24.36 -2.26 7.78
CA ASP A 123 -25.38 -1.30 7.32
C ASP A 123 -26.69 -1.47 8.13
N GLU A 124 -27.09 -2.71 8.42
CA GLU A 124 -28.26 -3.02 9.25
C GLU A 124 -28.07 -2.58 10.72
N ALA A 125 -26.92 -2.87 11.31
CA ALA A 125 -26.59 -2.43 12.67
C ALA A 125 -26.61 -0.90 12.81
N GLU A 126 -26.13 -0.18 11.79
CA GLU A 126 -26.16 1.29 11.76
C GLU A 126 -27.59 1.84 11.62
N GLN A 127 -28.43 1.21 10.81
CA GLN A 127 -29.85 1.56 10.71
C GLN A 127 -30.57 1.35 12.04
N ILE A 128 -30.33 0.23 12.72
CA ILE A 128 -30.92 -0.07 14.03
C ILE A 128 -30.45 0.94 15.09
N ALA A 129 -29.18 1.33 15.08
CA ALA A 129 -28.65 2.36 15.97
C ALA A 129 -29.29 3.75 15.71
N ALA A 130 -29.59 4.08 14.46
CA ALA A 130 -30.28 5.31 14.09
C ALA A 130 -31.75 5.31 14.53
N ASP A 131 -32.44 4.20 14.31
CA ASP A 131 -33.84 3.96 14.71
C ASP A 131 -34.02 4.03 16.23
N ALA A 132 -33.14 3.38 17.00
CA ALA A 132 -33.18 3.38 18.46
C ALA A 132 -32.99 4.79 19.03
N LYS A 133 -32.13 5.60 18.40
CA LYS A 133 -31.95 7.01 18.76
C LYS A 133 -33.20 7.84 18.51
N GLN A 134 -33.94 7.58 17.43
CA GLN A 134 -35.15 8.33 17.08
C GLN A 134 -36.35 7.96 17.94
N LYS A 135 -36.49 6.67 18.26
CA LYS A 135 -37.61 6.12 19.04
C LYS A 135 -37.42 6.26 20.55
N GLY A 136 -36.23 6.69 21.01
CA GLY A 136 -35.91 6.87 22.43
C GLY A 136 -35.97 5.56 23.24
N THR A 137 -35.82 4.42 22.57
CA THR A 137 -36.07 3.07 23.12
C THR A 137 -34.91 2.53 23.95
N LEU A 138 -33.74 3.18 23.89
CA LEU A 138 -32.50 2.76 24.55
C LEU A 138 -31.94 3.86 25.45
N THR A 139 -31.12 3.44 26.43
CA THR A 139 -30.28 4.38 27.16
C THR A 139 -29.20 4.96 26.24
N THR A 140 -28.83 6.23 26.47
CA THR A 140 -27.76 6.90 25.71
C THR A 140 -26.43 6.11 25.77
N ALA A 141 -26.19 5.37 26.85
CA ALA A 141 -24.98 4.56 27.02
C ALA A 141 -24.93 3.37 26.06
N ASP A 142 -26.05 2.67 25.87
CA ASP A 142 -26.13 1.49 24.99
C ASP A 142 -25.98 1.89 23.52
N ILE A 143 -26.58 3.02 23.11
CA ILE A 143 -26.43 3.57 21.76
C ILE A 143 -24.96 3.92 21.48
N LEU A 144 -24.25 4.49 22.46
CA LEU A 144 -22.83 4.81 22.31
C LEU A 144 -21.96 3.54 22.28
N ALA A 145 -22.29 2.52 23.06
CA ALA A 145 -21.60 1.24 23.04
C ALA A 145 -21.75 0.54 21.69
N LEU A 146 -22.98 0.48 21.14
CA LEU A 146 -23.26 -0.10 19.83
C LEU A 146 -22.52 0.64 18.72
N LYS A 147 -22.54 1.99 18.72
CA LYS A 147 -21.78 2.79 17.75
C LYS A 147 -20.29 2.56 17.81
N ARG A 148 -19.74 2.40 19.02
CA ARG A 148 -18.32 2.06 19.21
C ARG A 148 -18.02 0.70 18.58
N ALA A 149 -18.80 -0.32 18.90
CA ALA A 149 -18.64 -1.67 18.35
C ALA A 149 -18.71 -1.66 16.80
N ILE A 150 -19.67 -0.94 16.22
CA ILE A 150 -19.76 -0.75 14.76
C ILE A 150 -18.46 -0.12 14.22
N SER A 151 -18.00 0.98 14.83
CA SER A 151 -16.80 1.68 14.36
C SER A 151 -15.51 0.84 14.44
N GLU A 152 -15.33 0.09 15.54
CA GLU A 152 -14.19 -0.80 15.74
C GLU A 152 -14.19 -1.91 14.69
N ASN A 153 -15.36 -2.48 14.42
CA ASN A 153 -15.51 -3.54 13.46
C ASN A 153 -15.38 -3.08 11.99
N ARG A 154 -15.87 -1.88 11.64
CA ARG A 154 -15.58 -1.26 10.32
C ARG A 154 -14.08 -1.12 10.11
N GLN A 155 -13.35 -0.69 11.14
CA GLN A 155 -11.90 -0.56 11.08
C GLN A 155 -11.22 -1.92 10.89
N LYS A 156 -11.61 -2.95 11.66
CA LYS A 156 -11.08 -4.33 11.48
C LYS A 156 -11.30 -4.85 10.07
N LEU A 157 -12.51 -4.71 9.53
CA LEU A 157 -12.82 -5.15 8.17
C LEU A 157 -11.98 -4.37 7.13
N ALA A 158 -11.85 -3.04 7.30
CA ALA A 158 -11.03 -2.23 6.43
C ALA A 158 -9.54 -2.65 6.46
N ASP A 159 -9.02 -3.01 7.64
CA ASP A 159 -7.66 -3.51 7.80
C ASP A 159 -7.45 -4.85 7.08
N GLN A 160 -8.38 -5.79 7.24
CA GLN A 160 -8.33 -7.10 6.56
C GLN A 160 -8.43 -6.96 5.04
N LEU A 161 -9.30 -6.07 4.54
CA LEU A 161 -9.43 -5.80 3.10
C LEU A 161 -8.14 -5.22 2.52
N ALA A 162 -7.54 -4.26 3.22
CA ALA A 162 -6.27 -3.66 2.79
C ALA A 162 -5.14 -4.70 2.78
N GLU A 163 -5.06 -5.57 3.79
CA GLU A 163 -4.05 -6.62 3.85
C GLU A 163 -4.24 -7.67 2.74
N ALA A 164 -5.46 -8.15 2.55
CA ALA A 164 -5.79 -9.12 1.50
C ALA A 164 -5.45 -8.60 0.10
N ALA A 165 -5.80 -7.34 -0.19
CA ALA A 165 -5.50 -6.71 -1.47
C ALA A 165 -3.99 -6.51 -1.72
N CYS A 166 -3.18 -6.33 -0.67
CA CYS A 166 -1.73 -6.27 -0.80
C CYS A 166 -1.10 -7.65 -1.06
N GLN A 167 -1.73 -8.73 -0.60
CA GLN A 167 -1.26 -10.10 -0.80
C GLN A 167 -1.70 -10.71 -2.14
N SER A 168 -2.82 -10.23 -2.71
CA SER A 168 -3.33 -10.63 -4.02
C SER A 168 -2.43 -10.09 -5.14
N SER A 169 -1.25 -10.67 -5.30
CA SER A 169 -0.23 -10.28 -6.29
C SER A 169 -0.70 -10.36 -7.75
N THR A 170 -1.93 -10.82 -8.03
CA THR A 170 -2.31 -11.26 -9.38
C THR A 170 -3.72 -10.86 -9.87
N CYS A 171 -4.70 -10.48 -9.04
CA CYS A 171 -6.08 -10.27 -9.50
C CYS A 171 -6.56 -8.81 -9.41
N GLY A 172 -6.65 -8.11 -10.55
CA GLY A 172 -7.24 -6.76 -10.60
C GLY A 172 -8.72 -6.72 -10.23
N VAL A 173 -9.42 -7.86 -10.28
CA VAL A 173 -10.82 -7.95 -9.81
C VAL A 173 -10.87 -7.89 -8.29
N GLU A 174 -10.02 -8.64 -7.59
CA GLU A 174 -9.96 -8.65 -6.12
C GLU A 174 -9.57 -7.28 -5.54
N LEU A 175 -8.63 -6.58 -6.20
CA LEU A 175 -8.26 -5.21 -5.82
C LEU A 175 -9.45 -4.25 -5.94
N ARG A 176 -10.22 -4.33 -7.04
CA ARG A 176 -11.41 -3.49 -7.23
C ARG A 176 -12.50 -3.84 -6.23
N THR A 177 -12.77 -5.12 -5.96
CA THR A 177 -13.77 -5.52 -4.97
C THR A 177 -13.39 -5.05 -3.57
N ALA A 178 -12.12 -5.16 -3.18
CA ALA A 178 -11.64 -4.65 -1.90
C ALA A 178 -11.73 -3.12 -1.81
N ALA A 179 -11.39 -2.39 -2.87
CA ALA A 179 -11.52 -0.94 -2.92
C ALA A 179 -13.00 -0.48 -2.87
N SER A 180 -13.90 -1.17 -3.57
CA SER A 180 -15.35 -0.92 -3.50
C SER A 180 -15.90 -1.19 -2.11
N ALA A 181 -15.47 -2.27 -1.44
CA ALA A 181 -15.84 -2.57 -0.07
C ALA A 181 -15.35 -1.50 0.91
N LEU A 182 -14.10 -1.04 0.78
CA LEU A 182 -13.56 0.08 1.58
C LEU A 182 -14.32 1.39 1.34
N LYS A 183 -14.73 1.66 0.09
CA LYS A 183 -15.58 2.81 -0.24
C LYS A 183 -16.94 2.70 0.44
N ARG A 184 -17.59 1.52 0.42
CA ARG A 184 -18.85 1.24 1.16
C ARG A 184 -18.67 1.45 2.67
N LEU A 185 -17.49 1.13 3.21
CA LEU A 185 -17.14 1.39 4.60
C LEU A 185 -16.97 2.88 4.94
N GLY A 186 -17.03 3.78 3.95
CA GLY A 186 -16.82 5.22 4.13
C GLY A 186 -15.35 5.62 4.13
N ASP A 187 -14.43 4.69 3.87
CA ASP A 187 -12.99 4.93 3.83
C ASP A 187 -12.47 5.05 2.37
N GLY A 188 -13.06 6.01 1.65
CA GLY A 188 -12.71 6.29 0.26
C GLY A 188 -11.25 6.69 0.03
N PRO A 189 -10.62 7.54 0.86
CA PRO A 189 -9.21 7.90 0.72
C PRO A 189 -8.27 6.71 0.86
N ARG A 190 -8.56 5.78 1.80
CA ARG A 190 -7.78 4.55 1.94
C ARG A 190 -8.01 3.61 0.77
N ALA A 191 -9.24 3.46 0.31
CA ALA A 191 -9.56 2.69 -0.89
C ALA A 191 -8.77 3.18 -2.12
N HIS A 192 -8.71 4.50 -2.31
CA HIS A 192 -7.98 5.12 -3.41
C HIS A 192 -6.46 4.91 -3.29
N SER A 193 -5.93 5.12 -2.08
CA SER A 193 -4.51 4.88 -1.77
C SER A 193 -4.10 3.41 -1.99
N LEU A 194 -4.96 2.47 -1.62
CA LEU A 194 -4.77 1.03 -1.84
C LEU A 194 -4.69 0.70 -3.34
N LEU A 195 -5.64 1.22 -4.13
CA LEU A 195 -5.68 0.99 -5.58
C LEU A 195 -4.44 1.57 -6.28
N LEU A 196 -4.05 2.81 -5.97
CA LEU A 196 -2.87 3.45 -6.54
C LEU A 196 -1.57 2.76 -6.11
N SER A 197 -1.44 2.37 -4.84
CA SER A 197 -0.24 1.70 -4.33
C SER A 197 -0.05 0.31 -4.97
N ALA A 198 -1.12 -0.45 -5.15
CA ALA A 198 -1.08 -1.75 -5.85
C ALA A 198 -0.67 -1.59 -7.32
N HIS A 199 -1.22 -0.62 -8.04
CA HIS A 199 -0.78 -0.33 -9.41
C HIS A 199 0.66 0.14 -9.48
N ASN A 200 1.10 0.95 -8.52
CA ASN A 200 2.49 1.39 -8.44
C ASN A 200 3.44 0.21 -8.19
N GLN A 201 3.13 -0.68 -7.25
CA GLN A 201 3.93 -1.88 -6.97
C GLN A 201 4.01 -2.77 -8.20
N ARG A 202 2.89 -3.03 -8.87
CA ARG A 202 2.84 -3.80 -10.12
C ARG A 202 3.70 -3.16 -11.21
N LEU A 203 3.67 -1.84 -11.33
CA LEU A 203 4.50 -1.13 -12.29
C LEU A 203 5.98 -1.28 -11.98
N GLN A 204 6.39 -1.11 -10.72
CA GLN A 204 7.79 -1.24 -10.29
C GLN A 204 8.32 -2.66 -10.52
N LEU A 205 7.53 -3.70 -10.19
CA LEU A 205 7.92 -5.09 -10.40
C LEU A 205 8.12 -5.40 -11.90
N ASN A 206 7.20 -4.95 -12.76
CA ASN A 206 7.31 -5.17 -14.20
C ASN A 206 8.41 -4.31 -14.85
N MET A 207 8.72 -3.13 -14.32
CA MET A 207 9.85 -2.34 -14.82
C MET A 207 11.18 -3.05 -14.59
N GLN A 208 11.34 -3.81 -13.49
CA GLN A 208 12.55 -4.56 -13.21
C GLN A 208 12.79 -5.71 -14.21
N THR A 209 11.74 -6.22 -14.86
CA THR A 209 11.87 -7.29 -15.86
C THR A 209 12.29 -6.75 -17.23
N ILE A 210 12.01 -5.48 -17.53
CA ILE A 210 12.42 -4.83 -18.78
C ILE A 210 13.87 -4.36 -18.64
N GLN A 211 14.81 -5.19 -19.07
CA GLN A 211 16.22 -4.81 -19.08
C GLN A 211 16.61 -4.02 -20.34
N PRO A 212 17.38 -2.92 -20.20
CA PRO A 212 18.04 -2.28 -21.33
C PRO A 212 19.02 -3.26 -21.96
N SER A 213 18.65 -3.85 -23.10
CA SER A 213 19.55 -4.74 -23.82
C SER A 213 20.63 -3.91 -24.51
N SER A 214 21.91 -4.23 -24.30
CA SER A 214 23.06 -3.53 -24.88
C SER A 214 23.10 -3.57 -26.42
N THR A 215 22.31 -4.45 -27.02
CA THR A 215 22.23 -4.68 -28.47
C THR A 215 20.94 -4.15 -29.11
N SER A 216 19.91 -3.80 -28.32
CA SER A 216 18.62 -3.37 -28.89
C SER A 216 18.62 -1.86 -29.11
N TYR A 217 18.25 -1.47 -30.34
CA TYR A 217 17.91 -0.11 -30.72
C TYR A 217 16.97 0.53 -29.68
N GLY A 218 17.31 1.73 -29.18
CA GLY A 218 16.61 2.40 -28.07
C GLY A 218 15.09 2.55 -28.24
N GLY A 219 14.59 2.48 -29.47
CA GLY A 219 13.16 2.43 -29.79
C GLY A 219 12.43 1.20 -29.22
N ALA A 220 13.02 0.01 -29.27
CA ALA A 220 12.37 -1.23 -28.79
C ALA A 220 12.21 -1.24 -27.26
N TYR A 221 13.25 -0.78 -26.55
CA TYR A 221 13.20 -0.56 -25.10
C TYR A 221 12.14 0.49 -24.74
N THR A 222 12.13 1.63 -25.45
CA THR A 222 11.17 2.70 -25.22
C THR A 222 9.73 2.24 -25.47
N ALA A 223 9.47 1.48 -26.53
CA ALA A 223 8.15 0.93 -26.82
C ALA A 223 7.68 -0.03 -25.74
N SER A 224 8.54 -0.97 -25.32
CA SER A 224 8.19 -1.94 -24.27
C SER A 224 7.88 -1.26 -22.94
N LEU A 225 8.70 -0.27 -22.57
CA LEU A 225 8.52 0.48 -21.33
C LEU A 225 7.27 1.39 -21.41
N ALA A 226 7.02 2.05 -22.55
CA ALA A 226 5.83 2.87 -22.74
C ALA A 226 4.56 1.99 -22.71
N GLN A 227 4.56 0.87 -23.40
CA GLN A 227 3.43 -0.07 -23.35
C GLN A 227 3.11 -0.47 -21.92
N LEU A 228 4.12 -0.81 -21.11
CA LEU A 228 3.91 -1.17 -19.71
C LEU A 228 3.33 0.00 -18.89
N VAL A 229 4.00 1.16 -18.92
CA VAL A 229 3.63 2.33 -18.12
C VAL A 229 2.23 2.82 -18.45
N PHE A 230 1.96 3.08 -19.73
CA PHE A 230 0.70 3.66 -20.15
C PHE A 230 -0.44 2.66 -20.03
N ARG A 231 -0.19 1.35 -20.20
CA ARG A 231 -1.20 0.31 -19.90
C ARG A 231 -1.58 0.31 -18.42
N VAL A 232 -0.61 0.37 -17.50
CA VAL A 232 -0.91 0.37 -16.06
C VAL A 232 -1.62 1.65 -15.65
N ILE A 233 -1.26 2.81 -16.21
CA ILE A 233 -1.99 4.07 -15.97
C ILE A 233 -3.42 3.98 -16.51
N ALA A 234 -3.59 3.44 -17.72
CA ALA A 234 -4.91 3.29 -18.32
C ALA A 234 -5.80 2.29 -17.55
N GLN A 235 -5.19 1.26 -16.94
CA GLN A 235 -5.89 0.35 -16.04
C GLN A 235 -6.29 1.06 -14.74
N ALA A 236 -5.38 1.84 -14.14
CA ALA A 236 -5.68 2.63 -12.94
C ALA A 236 -6.83 3.62 -13.14
N LEU A 237 -6.86 4.29 -14.30
CA LEU A 237 -7.99 5.15 -14.70
C LEU A 237 -9.31 4.38 -14.75
N SER A 238 -9.30 3.20 -15.36
CA SER A 238 -10.52 2.40 -15.55
C SER A 238 -11.01 1.86 -14.20
N ASP A 239 -10.10 1.31 -13.39
CA ASP A 239 -10.40 0.76 -12.07
C ASP A 239 -10.88 1.88 -11.13
N SER A 240 -10.28 3.07 -11.20
CA SER A 240 -10.72 4.23 -10.42
C SER A 240 -12.09 4.75 -10.86
N ALA A 241 -12.39 4.79 -12.16
CA ALA A 241 -13.69 5.23 -12.64
C ALA A 241 -14.81 4.28 -12.21
N GLU A 242 -14.54 2.97 -12.17
CA GLU A 242 -15.50 1.97 -11.74
C GLU A 242 -15.79 2.00 -10.23
N VAL A 243 -14.77 2.23 -9.41
CA VAL A 243 -14.92 2.27 -7.94
C VAL A 243 -15.41 3.64 -7.45
N PHE A 244 -14.83 4.73 -7.99
CA PHE A 244 -15.03 6.08 -7.47
C PHE A 244 -15.98 6.95 -8.31
N GLY A 245 -16.24 6.59 -9.57
CA GLY A 245 -17.01 7.45 -10.49
C GLY A 245 -16.30 8.77 -10.78
N ASP A 246 -17.08 9.84 -11.00
CA ASP A 246 -16.58 11.18 -11.35
C ASP A 246 -16.23 12.05 -10.13
N GLU A 247 -15.72 11.44 -9.06
CA GLU A 247 -15.29 12.19 -7.87
C GLU A 247 -13.97 12.95 -8.14
N PRO A 248 -13.99 14.31 -8.13
CA PRO A 248 -12.85 15.09 -8.62
C PRO A 248 -11.62 15.00 -7.73
N ALA A 249 -11.79 14.74 -6.42
CA ALA A 249 -10.69 14.59 -5.48
C ALA A 249 -9.78 13.41 -5.86
N TYR A 250 -10.36 12.23 -6.07
CA TYR A 250 -9.63 11.03 -6.46
C TYR A 250 -9.05 11.13 -7.88
N MET A 251 -9.75 11.80 -8.78
CA MET A 251 -9.23 12.05 -10.13
C MET A 251 -7.95 12.91 -10.10
N SER A 252 -7.91 13.95 -9.26
CA SER A 252 -6.74 14.83 -9.12
C SER A 252 -5.51 14.08 -8.58
N GLU A 253 -5.70 13.21 -7.59
CA GLU A 253 -4.64 12.36 -7.05
C GLU A 253 -4.12 11.37 -8.10
N LEU A 254 -5.03 10.76 -8.86
CA LEU A 254 -4.68 9.85 -9.96
C LEU A 254 -3.88 10.58 -11.05
N VAL A 255 -4.31 11.76 -11.48
CA VAL A 255 -3.59 12.59 -12.45
C VAL A 255 -2.17 12.91 -11.94
N THR A 256 -2.05 13.24 -10.66
CA THR A 256 -0.76 13.51 -10.01
C THR A 256 0.13 12.28 -10.01
N TRP A 257 -0.42 11.11 -9.67
CA TRP A 257 0.30 9.83 -9.73
C TRP A 257 0.73 9.49 -11.16
N ALA A 258 -0.16 9.58 -12.14
CA ALA A 258 0.15 9.31 -13.55
C ALA A 258 1.24 10.24 -14.10
N THR A 259 1.20 11.52 -13.71
CA THR A 259 2.24 12.51 -14.05
C THR A 259 3.60 12.09 -13.50
N LYS A 260 3.67 11.61 -12.23
CA LYS A 260 4.91 11.09 -11.63
C LYS A 260 5.43 9.85 -12.38
N GLN A 261 4.53 8.95 -12.80
CA GLN A 261 4.92 7.77 -13.60
C GLN A 261 5.48 8.17 -14.97
N ALA A 262 4.84 9.12 -15.66
CA ALA A 262 5.32 9.64 -16.95
C ALA A 262 6.69 10.33 -16.83
N MET A 263 6.91 11.08 -15.75
CA MET A 263 8.22 11.67 -15.46
C MET A 263 9.28 10.58 -15.24
N SER A 264 8.99 9.58 -14.43
CA SER A 264 9.90 8.45 -14.16
C SER A 264 10.24 7.68 -15.43
N PHE A 265 9.23 7.40 -16.27
CA PHE A 265 9.39 6.84 -17.61
C PHE A 265 10.34 7.69 -18.46
N SER A 266 10.13 9.01 -18.52
CA SER A 266 10.97 9.89 -19.34
C SER A 266 12.43 9.88 -18.90
N LEU A 267 12.70 9.77 -17.59
CA LEU A 267 14.06 9.67 -17.04
C LEU A 267 14.73 8.36 -17.46
N LEU A 268 14.01 7.23 -17.42
CA LEU A 268 14.53 5.94 -17.86
C LEU A 268 14.84 5.94 -19.36
N VAL A 269 13.95 6.50 -20.20
CA VAL A 269 14.18 6.62 -21.65
C VAL A 269 15.39 7.52 -21.94
N LYS A 270 15.51 8.66 -21.25
CA LYS A 270 16.70 9.53 -21.37
C LYS A 270 17.99 8.79 -21.04
N ARG A 271 18.00 8.06 -19.93
CA ARG A 271 19.18 7.38 -19.41
C ARG A 271 19.62 6.20 -20.28
N HIS A 272 18.66 5.42 -20.80
CA HIS A 272 18.96 4.14 -21.43
C HIS A 272 18.80 4.14 -22.95
N ALA A 273 17.87 4.92 -23.51
CA ALA A 273 17.67 5.02 -24.95
C ALA A 273 18.41 6.24 -25.52
N LEU A 274 18.12 7.45 -25.03
CA LEU A 274 18.63 8.68 -25.65
C LEU A 274 20.15 8.87 -25.46
N ALA A 275 20.67 8.59 -24.26
CA ALA A 275 22.11 8.63 -24.01
C ALA A 275 22.90 7.64 -24.91
N SER A 276 22.32 6.46 -25.17
CA SER A 276 22.90 5.47 -26.10
C SER A 276 22.84 5.94 -27.55
N CYS A 277 21.75 6.60 -27.95
CA CYS A 277 21.59 7.16 -29.30
C CYS A 277 22.55 8.33 -29.58
N ALA A 278 22.81 9.19 -28.59
CA ALA A 278 23.73 10.33 -28.72
C ALA A 278 25.17 9.89 -29.01
N ALA A 279 25.63 8.78 -28.41
CA ALA A 279 26.96 8.23 -28.64
C ALA A 279 27.17 7.70 -30.08
N GLY A 280 26.09 7.39 -30.80
CA GLY A 280 26.13 6.85 -32.17
C GLY A 280 25.66 7.82 -33.28
N GLY A 281 25.46 9.11 -32.98
CA GLY A 281 24.93 10.08 -33.95
C GLY A 281 23.43 9.88 -34.28
N GLY A 282 22.69 9.19 -33.40
CA GLY A 282 21.34 8.71 -33.63
C GLY A 282 20.23 9.72 -33.33
N LEU A 283 20.22 10.91 -33.95
CA LEU A 283 19.08 11.85 -33.83
C LEU A 283 17.77 11.18 -34.26
N ARG A 284 17.82 10.35 -35.31
CA ARG A 284 16.67 9.58 -35.80
C ARG A 284 16.12 8.64 -34.73
N ALA A 285 16.99 7.95 -34.01
CA ALA A 285 16.60 7.02 -32.95
C ALA A 285 16.03 7.75 -31.72
N ALA A 286 16.59 8.92 -31.39
CA ALA A 286 16.03 9.79 -30.35
C ALA A 286 14.62 10.29 -30.73
N ALA A 287 14.44 10.76 -31.97
CA ALA A 287 13.14 11.21 -32.47
C ALA A 287 12.10 10.08 -32.48
N GLU A 288 12.51 8.85 -32.80
CA GLU A 288 11.63 7.68 -32.74
C GLU A 288 11.18 7.37 -31.30
N CYS A 289 12.09 7.43 -30.32
CA CYS A 289 11.73 7.24 -28.90
C CYS A 289 10.71 8.27 -28.42
N VAL A 290 10.86 9.54 -28.82
CA VAL A 290 9.89 10.61 -28.49
C VAL A 290 8.55 10.36 -29.17
N LYS A 291 8.54 10.00 -30.46
CA LYS A 291 7.30 9.67 -31.19
C LYS A 291 6.54 8.51 -30.54
N ILE A 292 7.24 7.46 -30.13
CA ILE A 292 6.64 6.33 -29.42
C ILE A 292 5.99 6.81 -28.12
N ALA A 293 6.70 7.60 -27.31
CA ALA A 293 6.18 8.12 -26.05
C ALA A 293 4.91 8.98 -26.25
N LEU A 294 4.90 9.86 -27.26
CA LEU A 294 3.75 10.70 -27.56
C LEU A 294 2.57 9.89 -28.10
N GLY A 295 2.79 8.89 -28.96
CA GLY A 295 1.73 8.03 -29.46
C GLY A 295 0.98 7.28 -28.34
N TYR A 296 1.69 6.81 -27.31
CA TYR A 296 1.03 6.21 -26.14
C TYR A 296 0.28 7.25 -25.28
N SER A 297 0.74 8.50 -25.26
CA SER A 297 0.04 9.59 -24.58
C SER A 297 -1.26 9.97 -25.29
N GLU A 298 -1.27 10.02 -26.63
CA GLU A 298 -2.49 10.25 -27.43
C GLU A 298 -3.55 9.18 -27.18
N LEU A 299 -3.15 7.91 -27.04
CA LEU A 299 -4.06 6.82 -26.69
C LEU A 299 -4.69 7.00 -25.29
N LEU A 300 -3.97 7.64 -24.38
CA LEU A 300 -4.43 7.93 -23.03
C LEU A 300 -5.31 9.18 -22.99
N GLU A 301 -5.06 10.15 -23.87
CA GLU A 301 -5.89 11.33 -24.07
C GLU A 301 -7.31 10.95 -24.51
N ALA A 302 -7.45 9.91 -25.34
CA ALA A 302 -8.76 9.35 -25.68
C ALA A 302 -9.54 8.81 -24.46
N ARG A 303 -8.86 8.58 -23.33
CA ARG A 303 -9.44 8.18 -22.03
C ARG A 303 -9.53 9.34 -21.03
N GLY A 304 -9.32 10.58 -21.47
CA GLY A 304 -9.48 11.77 -20.64
C GLY A 304 -8.23 12.20 -19.85
N LEU A 305 -7.06 11.59 -20.10
CA LEU A 305 -5.82 11.95 -19.41
C LEU A 305 -4.70 12.32 -20.39
N SER A 306 -4.35 13.61 -20.44
CA SER A 306 -3.24 14.11 -21.27
C SER A 306 -1.93 14.17 -20.50
N LEU A 307 -0.91 13.45 -21.00
CA LEU A 307 0.47 13.48 -20.48
C LEU A 307 1.45 14.09 -21.49
N SER A 308 0.97 14.52 -22.67
CA SER A 308 1.79 14.94 -23.80
C SER A 308 2.64 16.16 -23.46
N ALA A 309 2.05 17.15 -22.79
CA ALA A 309 2.77 18.34 -22.34
C ALA A 309 3.90 18.01 -21.34
N VAL A 310 3.66 17.05 -20.44
CA VAL A 310 4.67 16.59 -19.46
C VAL A 310 5.83 15.92 -20.17
N LEU A 311 5.54 15.01 -21.10
CA LEU A 311 6.57 14.29 -21.87
C LEU A 311 7.38 15.25 -22.75
N MET A 312 6.73 16.19 -23.44
CA MET A 312 7.40 17.20 -24.25
C MET A 312 8.35 18.06 -23.42
N LYS A 313 7.88 18.54 -22.25
CA LYS A 313 8.73 19.30 -21.31
C LYS A 313 9.94 18.49 -20.86
N GLN A 314 9.77 17.18 -20.68
CA GLN A 314 10.89 16.31 -20.31
C GLN A 314 11.85 16.10 -21.49
N PHE A 315 11.38 15.81 -22.70
CA PHE A 315 12.24 15.45 -23.83
C PHE A 315 12.86 16.66 -24.57
N SER A 316 12.28 17.86 -24.49
CA SER A 316 12.81 19.10 -25.15
C SER A 316 14.32 19.30 -25.00
N PRO A 317 14.90 19.30 -23.77
CA PRO A 317 16.33 19.54 -23.62
C PRO A 317 17.20 18.47 -24.28
N SER A 318 16.73 17.22 -24.32
CA SER A 318 17.48 16.13 -24.97
C SER A 318 17.44 16.21 -26.50
N VAL A 319 16.36 16.74 -27.06
CA VAL A 319 16.22 16.98 -28.49
C VAL A 319 17.09 18.19 -28.90
N GLU A 320 17.01 19.30 -28.17
CA GLU A 320 17.84 20.49 -28.40
C GLU A 320 19.34 20.17 -28.30
N GLN A 321 19.75 19.39 -27.31
CA GLN A 321 21.14 18.96 -27.16
C GLN A 321 21.61 18.12 -28.36
N ALA A 322 20.77 17.25 -28.90
CA ALA A 322 21.09 16.47 -30.09
C ALA A 322 21.24 17.36 -31.35
N TYR A 323 20.44 18.44 -31.46
CA TYR A 323 20.60 19.43 -32.53
C TYR A 323 21.91 20.22 -32.41
N VAL A 324 22.28 20.67 -31.20
CA VAL A 324 23.53 21.43 -30.97
C VAL A 324 24.78 20.58 -31.20
N SER A 325 24.77 19.31 -30.77
CA SER A 325 25.89 18.39 -31.02
C SER A 325 26.13 18.10 -32.51
N LEU A 326 25.08 18.14 -33.34
CA LEU A 326 25.23 18.06 -34.80
C LEU A 326 25.79 19.35 -35.41
N GLY A 327 25.39 20.52 -34.91
CA GLY A 327 25.92 21.81 -35.36
C GLY A 327 27.41 22.01 -35.07
N GLY A 328 27.92 21.43 -33.98
CA GLY A 328 29.34 21.50 -33.62
C GLY A 328 30.26 20.52 -34.38
N LEU A 329 29.72 19.58 -35.15
CA LEU A 329 30.48 18.67 -36.02
C LEU A 329 30.69 19.21 -37.44
N PHE A 330 30.06 20.36 -37.77
CA PHE A 330 30.16 21.04 -39.07
C PHE A 330 30.88 22.41 -39.00
N SER A 331 31.56 22.71 -37.88
CA SER A 331 32.51 23.84 -37.74
C SER A 331 33.90 23.32 -37.46
#